data_AF-A0AAV7DGL1-F1
#
_entry.id   AF-A0AAV7DGL1-F1
#
_cell.length_a   1.000
_cell.length_b   1.000
_cell.length_c   1.000
_cell.angle_alpha   90.00
_cell.angle_beta   90.00
_cell.angle_gamma   90.00
#
_symmetry.space_group_name_H-M   'P 1'
#
loop_
_entity.id
_entity.type
_entity.pdbx_description
1 polymer ?
#
loop_
_entity_poly.entity_id
_entity_poly.type
_entity_poly.pdbx_seq_one_letter_code
_entity_poly.pdbx_strand_id
1 'polypeptide(L)' 'MDLQLLEHRVRVTSIDKSGLWFFTHSIVKLLFLRHRTRCKFFSLTETPEDYTLMLDEEGFEEYYFGT' A
#
# COMPACT_ATOMS: atom_id res chain seq x y z
N MET A 1 -2.79 25.93 -16.44
CA MET A 1 -2.95 24.71 -15.65
C MET A 1 -2.04 23.70 -16.29
N ASP A 2 -1.01 23.24 -15.59
CA ASP A 2 -0.01 22.34 -16.15
C ASP A 2 -0.29 20.92 -15.69
N LEU A 3 -0.34 19.99 -16.63
CA LEU A 3 -0.47 18.56 -16.35
C LEU A 3 0.92 17.97 -16.15
N GLN A 4 1.13 17.27 -15.04
CA GLN A 4 2.37 16.52 -14.77
C GLN A 4 2.06 15.04 -14.61
N LEU A 5 2.71 14.21 -15.42
CA LEU A 5 2.71 12.76 -15.24
C LEU A 5 3.78 12.41 -14.20
N LEU A 6 3.38 11.73 -13.13
CA LEU A 6 4.33 11.24 -12.12
C LEU A 6 4.94 9.90 -12.56
N GLU A 7 6.21 9.70 -12.27
CA GLU A 7 6.94 8.46 -12.58
C GLU A 7 6.67 7.34 -11.55
N HIS A 8 5.40 7.14 -11.17
CA HIS A 8 4.98 6.08 -10.25
C HIS A 8 4.25 4.98 -11.01
N ARG A 9 4.79 3.76 -10.95
CA ARG A 9 4.08 2.55 -11.40
C ARG A 9 3.27 2.02 -10.22
N VAL A 10 1.98 2.33 -10.21
CA VAL A 10 1.07 2.02 -9.09
C VAL A 10 0.26 0.77 -9.38
N ARG A 11 0.12 -0.09 -8.37
CA ARG A 11 -0.77 -1.24 -8.33
C ARG A 11 -1.96 -0.91 -7.45
N VAL A 12 -3.14 -1.44 -7.81
CA VAL A 12 -4.38 -1.30 -7.04
C VAL A 12 -4.82 -2.69 -6.62
N THR A 13 -5.11 -2.88 -5.32
CA THR A 13 -5.58 -4.14 -4.75
C THR A 13 -6.57 -3.90 -3.63
N SER A 14 -7.34 -4.91 -3.25
CA SER A 14 -8.22 -4.90 -2.07
C SER A 14 -7.83 -5.97 -1.06
N ILE A 15 -8.20 -5.73 0.21
CA ILE A 15 -8.17 -6.71 1.28
C ILE A 15 -9.58 -6.86 1.84
N ASP A 16 -10.10 -8.09 1.84
CA ASP A 16 -11.31 -8.44 2.59
C ASP A 16 -11.15 -8.09 4.08
N LYS A 17 -12.20 -7.56 4.71
CA LYS A 17 -12.13 -7.15 6.12
C LYS A 17 -11.70 -8.27 7.06
N SER A 18 -12.11 -9.50 6.79
CA SER A 18 -11.72 -10.69 7.57
C SER A 18 -10.25 -11.07 7.40
N GLY A 19 -9.61 -10.63 6.31
CA GLY A 19 -8.21 -10.91 5.99
C GLY A 19 -7.22 -9.81 6.42
N LEU A 20 -7.69 -8.65 6.89
CA LEU A 20 -6.82 -7.51 7.23
C LEU A 20 -5.69 -7.90 8.18
N TRP A 21 -6.00 -8.75 9.16
CA TRP A 21 -5.04 -9.11 10.20
C TRP A 21 -3.77 -9.78 9.67
N PHE A 22 -3.87 -10.52 8.54
CA PHE A 22 -2.70 -11.14 7.89
C PHE A 22 -1.71 -10.09 7.35
N PHE A 23 -2.19 -8.88 7.05
CA PHE A 23 -1.41 -7.81 6.44
C PHE A 23 -1.05 -6.69 7.44
N THR A 24 -1.48 -6.80 8.71
CA THR A 24 -1.25 -5.75 9.72
C THR A 24 0.21 -5.37 9.84
N HIS A 25 1.13 -6.34 9.85
CA HIS A 25 2.57 -6.06 9.95
C HIS A 25 3.05 -5.15 8.80
N SER A 26 2.79 -5.58 7.55
CA SER A 26 3.22 -4.85 6.35
C SER A 26 2.55 -3.49 6.26
N ILE A 27 1.25 -3.39 6.57
CA ILE A 27 0.51 -2.13 6.57
C ILE A 27 1.07 -1.15 7.61
N VAL A 28 1.33 -1.60 8.84
CA VAL A 28 1.94 -0.77 9.89
C VAL A 28 3.33 -0.29 9.48
N LYS A 29 4.14 -1.17 8.87
CA LYS A 29 5.47 -0.80 8.36
C LYS A 29 5.36 0.27 7.25
N LEU A 30 4.47 0.09 6.28
CA LEU A 30 4.24 1.04 5.18
C LEU A 30 3.69 2.39 5.68
N LEU A 31 2.82 2.40 6.69
CA LEU A 31 2.24 3.61 7.28
C LEU A 31 3.24 4.39 8.13
N PHE A 32 3.96 3.72 9.02
CA PHE A 32 4.67 4.38 10.14
C PHE A 32 6.18 4.24 10.09
N LEU A 33 6.73 3.26 9.35
CA LEU A 33 8.15 2.95 9.34
C LEU A 33 8.80 3.26 7.98
N ARG A 34 8.63 4.49 7.49
CA ARG A 34 9.15 4.93 6.17
C ARG A 34 10.65 4.68 5.94
N HIS A 35 11.46 4.65 7.00
CA HIS A 35 12.89 4.33 6.90
C HIS A 35 13.18 2.83 6.72
N ARG A 36 12.17 1.98 6.79
CA ARG A 36 12.23 0.52 6.64
C ARG A 36 11.66 0.02 5.31
N THR A 37 11.20 0.91 4.45
CA THR A 37 10.62 0.58 3.14
C THR A 37 11.15 1.54 2.08
N ARG A 38 11.22 1.08 0.82
CA ARG A 38 11.53 1.93 -0.34
C ARG A 38 10.28 2.47 -1.04
N CYS A 39 9.09 2.14 -0.52
CA CYS A 39 7.81 2.63 -1.01
C CYS A 39 7.73 4.17 -0.96
N LYS A 40 7.40 4.78 -2.10
CA LYS A 40 7.25 6.22 -2.28
C LYS A 40 5.79 6.63 -2.50
N PHE A 41 4.96 5.70 -2.96
CA PHE A 41 3.53 5.89 -3.14
C PHE A 41 2.75 4.84 -2.34
N PHE A 42 1.95 5.28 -1.37
CA PHE A 42 1.08 4.43 -0.57
C PHE A 42 -0.23 5.17 -0.25
N SER A 43 -1.35 4.52 -0.51
CA SER A 43 -2.68 4.92 -0.09
C SER A 43 -3.42 3.70 0.44
N LEU A 44 -4.12 3.88 1.55
CA LEU A 44 -5.03 2.91 2.14
C LEU A 44 -6.36 3.61 2.38
N THR A 45 -7.45 3.02 1.93
CA THR A 45 -8.79 3.53 2.14
C THR A 45 -9.67 2.40 2.65
N GLU A 46 -10.20 2.55 3.86
CA GLU A 46 -11.24 1.66 4.36
C GLU A 46 -12.57 2.02 3.72
N THR A 47 -13.29 1.01 3.25
CA THR A 47 -14.67 1.10 2.78
C THR A 47 -15.58 0.24 3.68
N PRO A 48 -16.91 0.29 3.54
CA PRO A 48 -17.78 -0.68 4.21
C PRO A 48 -17.46 -2.14 3.82
N GLU A 49 -17.01 -2.37 2.59
CA GLU A 49 -16.80 -3.70 2.02
C GLU A 49 -15.38 -4.25 2.26
N ASP A 50 -14.36 -3.41 2.19
CA ASP A 50 -12.96 -3.82 2.12
C ASP A 50 -11.97 -2.74 2.59
N TYR A 51 -10.68 -3.02 2.37
CA TYR A 51 -9.62 -2.02 2.39
C TYR A 51 -8.98 -1.94 1.01
N THR A 52 -9.16 -0.81 0.32
CA THR A 52 -8.50 -0.54 -0.96
C THR A 52 -7.10 0.00 -0.72
N LEU A 53 -6.13 -0.56 -1.43
CA LEU A 53 -4.71 -0.18 -1.41
C LEU A 53 -4.25 0.28 -2.78
N MET A 54 -3.51 1.38 -2.81
CA MET A 54 -2.75 1.82 -3.98
C MET A 54 -1.30 2.01 -3.58
N LEU A 55 -0.39 1.28 -4.21
CA LEU A 55 1.00 1.21 -3.82
C LEU A 55 1.92 1.06 -5.04
N ASP A 56 3.13 1.62 -4.97
CA ASP A 56 4.13 1.39 -6.01
C ASP A 56 4.71 -0.04 -5.97
N GLU A 57 5.58 -0.38 -6.93
CA GLU A 57 6.15 -1.73 -7.04
C GLU A 57 6.92 -2.16 -5.78
N GLU A 58 7.68 -1.25 -5.16
CA GLU A 58 8.42 -1.53 -3.91
C GLU A 58 7.47 -1.73 -2.72
N GLY A 59 6.42 -0.91 -2.62
CA GLY A 59 5.37 -1.10 -1.61
C GLY A 59 4.64 -2.43 -1.79
N PHE A 60 4.39 -2.83 -3.04
CA PHE A 60 3.71 -4.07 -3.38
C PHE A 60 4.54 -5.30 -2.99
N GLU A 61 5.86 -5.28 -3.17
CA GLU A 61 6.75 -6.35 -2.70
C GLU A 61 6.75 -6.46 -1.17
N GLU A 62 6.84 -5.34 -0.45
CA GLU A 62 6.78 -5.33 1.03
C GLU A 62 5.43 -5.86 1.55
N TYR A 63 4.35 -5.54 0.85
CA TYR A 63 3.01 -5.98 1.20
C TYR A 63 2.83 -7.52 1.14
N TYR A 64 3.43 -8.20 0.16
CA TYR A 64 3.32 -9.66 0.01
C TYR A 64 4.44 -10.46 0.68
N PHE A 65 5.64 -9.90 0.81
CA PHE A 65 6.84 -10.64 1.22
C PHE A 65 7.55 -10.07 2.45
N GLY A 66 7.10 -8.92 2.96
CA GLY A 66 7.73 -8.24 4.09
C GLY A 66 7.27 -8.80 5.44
N THR A 67 7.97 -9.82 5.96
CA THR A 67 7.91 -10.23 7.38
C THR A 67 8.96 -9.52 8.22
#